data_AF-A0A438B5F5-F1
#
_entry.id   AF-A0A438B5F5-F1
#
_cell.length_a   1.000
_cell.length_b   1.000
_cell.length_c   1.000
_cell.angle_alpha   90.00
_cell.angle_beta   90.00
_cell.angle_gamma   90.00
#
_symmetry.space_group_name_H-M   'P 1'
#
loop_
_entity.id
_entity.type
_entity.pdbx_description
1 polymer ?
#
loop_
_entity_poly.entity_id
_entity_poly.type
_entity_poly.pdbx_seq_one_letter_code
_entity_poly.pdbx_strand_id
1 'polypeptide(L)'
;MGPHRPGSRGRRLGKLIGLLRLIAEKADLVEADLDRYYQRDIRDLWRCDDEGRPLLTLRQVWVRIRHLPSDSALAIADNGGTVPWSITDHLLADTWLVIAQANSAKGKAPRDHPRREQEAQKRNATRTVRRRGALERAKARNARRLAGRTQN
;
A
#
# COMPACT_ATOMS: atom_id res chain seq x y z
N MET A 1 -0.84 -15.22 15.28
CA MET A 1 -1.62 -14.05 15.77
C MET A 1 -0.80 -12.79 15.52
N GLY A 2 -1.08 -12.05 14.45
CA GLY A 2 -0.41 -10.78 14.15
C GLY A 2 -1.03 -9.62 14.93
N PRO A 3 -0.29 -8.55 15.22
CA PRO A 3 -0.82 -7.41 15.96
C PRO A 3 -1.89 -6.69 15.11
N HIS A 4 -3.12 -6.62 15.64
CA HIS A 4 -4.18 -5.75 15.14
C HIS A 4 -3.63 -4.33 15.06
N ARG A 5 -3.38 -3.83 13.84
CA ARG A 5 -3.19 -2.39 13.64
C ARG A 5 -4.53 -1.72 13.97
N PRO A 6 -4.56 -0.74 14.88
CA PRO A 6 -5.78 -0.01 15.17
C PRO A 6 -6.18 0.74 13.89
N GLY A 7 -7.29 0.31 13.29
CA GLY A 7 -7.90 1.02 12.17
C GLY A 7 -8.07 2.49 12.56
N SER A 8 -7.58 3.37 11.69
CA SER A 8 -7.76 4.81 11.83
C SER A 8 -9.23 5.10 12.12
N ARG A 9 -9.53 5.50 13.35
CA ARG A 9 -10.83 6.07 13.73
C ARG A 9 -10.96 7.43 13.06
N GLY A 10 -11.16 7.43 11.75
CA GLY A 10 -11.71 8.59 11.07
C GLY A 10 -13.08 8.83 11.70
N ARG A 11 -13.28 10.04 12.26
CA ARG A 11 -14.62 10.53 12.60
C ARG A 11 -15.52 10.17 11.42
N ARG A 12 -16.65 9.50 11.67
CA ARG A 12 -17.62 9.17 10.61
C ARG A 12 -18.20 10.47 10.08
N LEU A 13 -17.47 11.13 9.19
CA LEU A 13 -18.02 12.13 8.30
C LEU A 13 -19.18 11.44 7.57
N GLY A 14 -20.34 12.12 7.47
CA GLY A 14 -21.49 11.57 6.75
C GLY A 14 -21.07 11.11 5.35
N LYS A 15 -21.78 10.12 4.79
CA LYS A 15 -21.42 9.46 3.51
C LYS A 15 -21.00 10.47 2.42
N LEU A 16 -21.74 11.58 2.31
CA LEU A 16 -21.47 12.64 1.35
C LEU A 16 -20.19 13.43 1.66
N ILE A 17 -19.97 13.79 2.93
CA ILE A 17 -18.76 14.53 3.33
C ILE A 17 -17.51 13.66 3.15
N GLY A 18 -17.62 12.36 3.46
CA GLY A 18 -16.55 11.39 3.19
C GLY A 18 -16.22 11.30 1.70
N LEU A 19 -17.22 11.29 0.83
CA LEU A 19 -17.02 11.31 -0.62
C LEU A 19 -16.31 12.58 -1.08
N LEU A 20 -16.79 13.76 -0.65
CA LEU A 20 -16.21 15.04 -1.08
C LEU A 20 -14.74 15.15 -0.67
N ARG A 21 -14.41 14.68 0.54
CA ARG A 21 -13.02 14.59 1.00
C ARG A 21 -12.18 13.65 0.13
N LEU A 22 -12.72 12.49 -0.22
CA LEU A 22 -12.03 11.53 -1.10
C LEU A 22 -11.73 12.15 -2.47
N ILE A 23 -12.71 12.82 -3.07
CA ILE A 23 -12.53 13.51 -4.36
C ILE A 23 -11.49 14.62 -4.22
N ALA A 24 -11.51 15.40 -3.14
CA ALA A 24 -10.52 16.47 -2.92
C ALA A 24 -9.09 15.96 -2.74
N GLU A 25 -8.90 14.80 -2.10
CA GLU A 25 -7.57 14.24 -1.81
C GLU A 25 -7.03 13.33 -2.93
N LYS A 26 -7.92 12.66 -3.68
CA LYS A 26 -7.57 11.56 -4.60
C LYS A 26 -8.37 11.62 -5.92
N ALA A 27 -8.61 12.82 -6.45
CA ALA A 27 -9.41 13.05 -7.66
C ALA A 27 -8.96 12.15 -8.83
N ASP A 28 -7.66 12.14 -9.14
CA ASP A 28 -7.09 11.40 -10.27
C ASP A 28 -7.37 9.89 -10.19
N LEU A 29 -7.35 9.33 -8.96
CA LEU A 29 -7.65 7.91 -8.74
C LEU A 29 -9.14 7.61 -8.91
N VAL A 30 -10.00 8.51 -8.42
CA VAL A 30 -11.45 8.41 -8.63
C VAL A 30 -11.78 8.48 -10.11
N GLU A 31 -11.17 9.41 -10.85
CA GLU A 31 -11.35 9.57 -12.29
C GLU A 31 -10.92 8.30 -13.04
N ALA A 32 -9.71 7.80 -12.77
CA ALA A 32 -9.20 6.58 -13.38
C ALA A 32 -10.11 5.36 -13.13
N ASP A 33 -10.62 5.21 -11.91
CA ASP A 33 -11.50 4.10 -11.55
C ASP A 33 -12.91 4.24 -12.14
N LEU A 34 -13.47 5.46 -12.18
CA LEU A 34 -14.77 5.71 -12.80
C LEU A 34 -14.73 5.46 -14.31
N ASP A 35 -13.67 5.90 -14.98
CA ASP A 35 -13.45 5.67 -16.41
C ASP A 35 -13.28 4.17 -16.69
N ARG A 36 -12.32 3.52 -16.02
CA ARG A 36 -11.98 2.10 -16.26
C ARG A 36 -13.15 1.15 -16.05
N TYR A 37 -13.85 1.26 -14.91
CA TYR A 37 -14.85 0.24 -14.52
C TYR A 37 -16.28 0.59 -14.90
N TYR A 38 -16.58 1.88 -15.06
CA TYR A 38 -17.95 2.34 -15.29
C TYR A 38 -18.12 3.15 -16.57
N GLN A 39 -17.03 3.49 -17.27
CA GLN A 39 -17.05 4.31 -18.48
C GLN A 39 -17.74 5.64 -18.21
N ARG A 40 -17.35 6.30 -17.10
CA ARG A 40 -17.93 7.57 -16.66
C ARG A 40 -16.85 8.60 -16.39
N ASP A 41 -17.08 9.80 -16.91
CA ASP A 41 -16.25 10.96 -16.66
C ASP A 41 -16.68 11.62 -15.34
N ILE A 42 -15.73 11.93 -14.46
CA ILE A 42 -16.03 12.63 -13.20
C ILE A 42 -16.63 14.02 -13.47
N ARG A 43 -16.33 14.62 -14.63
CA ARG A 43 -16.87 15.92 -15.07
C ARG A 43 -18.37 15.91 -15.31
N ASP A 44 -18.96 14.74 -15.48
CA ASP A 44 -20.40 14.58 -15.63
C ASP A 44 -21.18 14.99 -14.37
N LEU A 45 -20.50 15.21 -13.24
CA LEU A 45 -21.08 15.82 -12.04
C LEU A 45 -21.58 17.25 -12.27
N TRP A 46 -21.00 17.96 -13.24
CA TRP A 46 -21.32 19.35 -13.56
C TRP A 46 -21.96 19.52 -14.95
N ARG A 47 -22.14 18.43 -15.69
CA ARG A 47 -22.80 18.42 -16.99
C ARG A 47 -24.25 17.97 -16.83
N CYS A 48 -25.13 18.53 -17.65
CA CYS A 48 -26.52 18.14 -17.72
C CYS A 48 -26.87 17.56 -19.10
N ASP A 49 -27.92 16.74 -19.14
CA ASP A 49 -28.57 16.34 -20.40
C ASP A 49 -29.43 17.48 -20.97
N ASP A 50 -30.03 17.23 -22.14
CA ASP A 50 -30.88 18.19 -22.85
C ASP A 50 -32.13 18.58 -22.04
N GLU A 51 -32.56 17.72 -21.10
CA GLU A 51 -33.65 17.98 -20.16
C GLU A 51 -33.18 18.68 -18.86
N GLY A 52 -31.91 19.05 -18.76
CA GLY A 52 -31.35 19.77 -17.61
C GLY A 52 -31.06 18.89 -16.39
N ARG A 53 -31.09 17.56 -16.50
CA ARG A 53 -30.78 16.62 -15.43
C ARG A 53 -29.28 16.32 -15.39
N PRO A 54 -28.67 16.15 -14.20
CA PRO A 54 -27.25 15.84 -14.09
C PRO A 54 -26.91 14.49 -14.75
N LEU A 55 -25.85 14.47 -15.56
CA LEU A 55 -25.35 13.23 -16.20
C LEU A 55 -24.77 12.25 -15.18
N LEU A 56 -24.27 12.77 -14.06
CA LEU A 56 -23.74 12.00 -12.95
C LEU A 56 -24.10 12.67 -11.62
N THR A 57 -24.50 11.87 -10.64
CA THR A 57 -24.82 12.35 -9.29
C THR A 57 -23.78 11.89 -8.27
N LEU A 58 -23.57 12.69 -7.21
CA LEU A 58 -22.72 12.30 -6.07
C LEU A 58 -23.14 10.96 -5.46
N ARG A 59 -24.46 10.66 -5.47
CA ARG A 59 -24.98 9.37 -4.99
C ARG A 59 -24.50 8.21 -5.85
N GLN A 60 -24.52 8.35 -7.18
CA GLN A 60 -24.02 7.33 -8.10
C GLN A 60 -22.52 7.13 -7.96
N VAL A 61 -21.74 8.22 -7.85
CA VAL A 61 -20.29 8.14 -7.60
C VAL A 61 -20.01 7.38 -6.30
N TRP A 62 -20.73 7.71 -5.21
CA TRP A 62 -20.59 7.00 -3.94
C TRP A 62 -20.86 5.50 -4.06
N VAL A 63 -21.91 5.10 -4.77
CA VAL A 63 -22.24 3.68 -4.97
C VAL A 63 -21.13 2.99 -5.75
N ARG A 64 -20.69 3.57 -6.86
CA ARG A 64 -19.64 3.02 -7.71
C ARG A 64 -18.34 2.81 -6.96
N ILE A 65 -17.86 3.83 -6.25
CA ILE A 65 -16.63 3.72 -5.43
C ILE A 65 -16.74 2.59 -4.40
N ARG A 66 -17.90 2.42 -3.77
CA ARG A 66 -18.11 1.38 -2.75
C ARG A 66 -18.12 -0.04 -3.32
N HIS A 67 -18.34 -0.19 -4.62
CA HIS A 67 -18.40 -1.47 -5.32
C HIS A 67 -17.22 -1.66 -6.28
N LEU A 68 -16.14 -0.88 -6.13
CA LEU A 68 -14.93 -1.09 -6.88
C LEU A 68 -14.27 -2.43 -6.53
N PRO A 69 -13.65 -3.11 -7.53
CA PRO A 69 -12.88 -4.31 -7.29
C PRO A 69 -11.56 -4.01 -6.56
N SER A 70 -10.91 -5.04 -6.04
CA SER A 70 -9.66 -4.92 -5.28
C SER A 70 -8.47 -4.44 -6.12
N ASP A 71 -8.51 -4.62 -7.44
CA ASP A 71 -7.48 -4.14 -8.38
C ASP A 71 -7.69 -2.68 -8.84
N SER A 72 -8.68 -1.98 -8.26
CA SER A 72 -8.92 -0.55 -8.51
C SER A 72 -7.78 0.31 -7.98
N ALA A 73 -7.55 1.46 -8.62
CA ALA A 73 -6.49 2.39 -8.26
C ALA A 73 -6.69 2.91 -6.82
N LEU A 74 -7.94 3.17 -6.42
CA LEU A 74 -8.29 3.54 -5.05
C LEU A 74 -8.00 2.42 -4.05
N ALA A 75 -8.35 1.16 -4.35
CA ALA A 75 -8.07 0.03 -3.46
C ALA A 75 -6.57 -0.21 -3.29
N ILE A 76 -5.80 -0.10 -4.38
CA ILE A 76 -4.33 -0.21 -4.37
C ILE A 76 -3.71 0.92 -3.55
N ALA A 77 -4.15 2.16 -3.77
CA ALA A 77 -3.64 3.32 -3.05
C ALA A 77 -3.96 3.24 -1.55
N ASP A 78 -5.15 2.77 -1.18
CA ASP A 78 -5.52 2.58 0.24
C ASP A 78 -4.72 1.45 0.89
N ASN A 79 -4.34 0.43 0.10
CA ASN A 79 -3.46 -0.66 0.52
C ASN A 79 -1.96 -0.36 0.28
N GLY A 80 -1.56 0.90 0.46
CA GLY A 80 -0.15 1.31 0.46
C GLY A 80 0.58 1.14 -0.88
N GLY A 81 -0.15 1.22 -2.00
CA GLY A 81 0.39 1.02 -3.34
C GLY A 81 0.51 -0.45 -3.76
N THR A 82 -0.10 -1.37 -3.02
CA THR A 82 -0.10 -2.80 -3.35
C THR A 82 -1.51 -3.32 -3.56
N VAL A 83 -1.69 -4.27 -4.47
CA VAL A 83 -2.98 -4.92 -4.67
C VAL A 83 -3.37 -5.66 -3.38
N PRO A 84 -4.55 -5.38 -2.79
CA PRO A 84 -5.09 -6.15 -1.67
C PRO A 84 -5.18 -7.63 -2.03
N TRP A 85 -4.79 -8.49 -1.08
CA TRP A 85 -4.89 -9.93 -1.29
C TRP A 85 -6.35 -10.36 -1.34
N SER A 86 -6.69 -11.12 -2.38
CA SER A 86 -7.95 -11.84 -2.47
C SER A 86 -7.91 -13.10 -1.59
N ILE A 87 -9.08 -13.70 -1.37
CA ILE A 87 -9.18 -15.01 -0.70
C ILE A 87 -8.35 -16.06 -1.45
N THR A 88 -8.36 -16.01 -2.78
CA THR A 88 -7.56 -16.92 -3.61
C THR A 88 -6.07 -16.75 -3.37
N ASP A 89 -5.57 -15.51 -3.22
CA ASP A 89 -4.16 -15.25 -2.93
C ASP A 89 -3.74 -15.85 -1.58
N HIS A 90 -4.62 -15.74 -0.57
CA HIS A 90 -4.40 -16.39 0.73
C HIS A 90 -4.35 -17.91 0.60
N LEU A 91 -5.33 -18.51 -0.09
CA LEU A 91 -5.39 -19.97 -0.27
C LEU A 91 -4.20 -20.50 -1.07
N LEU A 92 -3.74 -19.76 -2.09
CA LEU A 92 -2.54 -20.11 -2.86
C LEU A 92 -1.29 -20.04 -1.99
N ALA A 93 -1.16 -19.01 -1.15
CA ALA A 93 -0.04 -18.89 -0.23
C ALA A 93 0.00 -20.03 0.80
N ASP A 94 -1.15 -20.40 1.36
CA ASP A 94 -1.27 -21.50 2.32
C ASP A 94 -0.98 -22.85 1.66
N THR A 95 -1.52 -23.08 0.47
CA THR A 95 -1.28 -24.30 -0.31
C THR A 95 0.20 -24.44 -0.65
N TRP A 96 0.83 -23.34 -1.09
CA TRP A 96 2.27 -23.33 -1.33
C TRP A 96 3.06 -23.66 -0.07
N LEU A 97 2.69 -23.13 1.09
CA LEU A 97 3.35 -23.42 2.36
C LEU A 97 3.28 -24.90 2.72
N VAL A 98 2.10 -25.52 2.57
CA VAL A 98 1.91 -26.96 2.81
C VAL A 98 2.80 -27.80 1.90
N ILE A 99 2.80 -27.50 0.60
CA ILE A 99 3.64 -28.20 -0.39
C ILE A 99 5.13 -28.01 -0.08
N ALA A 100 5.54 -26.79 0.28
CA ALA A 100 6.93 -26.49 0.60
C ALA A 100 7.39 -27.22 1.87
N GLN A 101 6.54 -27.31 2.89
CA GLN A 101 6.82 -28.07 4.12
C GLN A 101 6.93 -29.57 3.86
N ALA A 102 6.03 -30.15 3.08
CA ALA A 102 6.07 -31.57 2.73
C ALA A 102 7.36 -31.97 2.01
N ASN A 103 7.92 -31.06 1.20
CA ASN A 103 9.16 -31.28 0.45
C ASN A 103 10.43 -30.82 1.20
N SER A 104 10.30 -30.33 2.43
CA SER A 104 11.43 -29.85 3.22
C SER A 104 11.96 -30.92 4.16
N ALA A 105 13.27 -30.89 4.43
CA ALA A 105 13.87 -31.78 5.41
C ALA A 105 13.24 -31.56 6.79
N LYS A 106 12.99 -32.65 7.53
CA LYS A 106 12.35 -32.63 8.84
C LYS A 106 13.04 -31.63 9.79
N GLY A 107 12.25 -30.74 10.38
CA GLY A 107 12.73 -29.73 11.33
C GLY A 107 13.37 -28.48 10.69
N LYS A 108 13.42 -28.37 9.36
CA LYS A 108 13.87 -27.16 8.66
C LYS A 108 12.68 -26.37 8.13
N ALA A 109 12.78 -25.04 8.22
CA ALA A 109 11.83 -24.16 7.55
C ALA A 109 11.92 -24.36 6.02
N PRO A 110 10.79 -24.29 5.29
CA PRO A 110 10.82 -24.36 3.85
C PRO A 110 11.65 -23.25 3.24
N ARG A 111 12.37 -23.58 2.16
CA ARG A 111 13.07 -22.57 1.37
C ARG A 111 12.05 -21.61 0.77
N ASP A 112 12.42 -20.34 0.72
CA ASP A 112 11.53 -19.33 0.16
C ASP A 112 11.63 -19.36 -1.37
N HIS A 113 10.68 -18.72 -2.06
CA HIS A 113 10.72 -18.60 -3.50
C HIS A 113 12.04 -17.91 -3.92
N PRO A 114 12.78 -18.40 -4.93
CA PRO A 114 14.13 -17.91 -5.28
C PRO A 114 14.20 -16.39 -5.48
N ARG A 115 13.15 -15.80 -6.06
CA ARG A 115 13.04 -14.34 -6.23
C ARG A 115 12.98 -13.59 -4.89
N ARG A 116 12.23 -14.09 -3.91
CA ARG A 116 12.15 -13.47 -2.57
C ARG A 116 13.49 -13.59 -1.84
N GLU A 117 14.19 -14.71 -2.01
CA GLU A 117 15.55 -14.88 -1.46
C GLU A 117 16.53 -13.89 -2.08
N GLN A 118 16.53 -13.72 -3.40
CA GLN A 118 17.37 -12.74 -4.09
C GLN A 118 17.07 -11.30 -3.65
N GLU A 119 15.78 -10.95 -3.52
CA GLU A 119 15.37 -9.64 -3.02
C GLU A 119 15.79 -9.42 -1.55
N ALA A 120 15.64 -10.43 -0.69
CA ALA A 120 16.09 -10.39 0.69
C ALA A 120 17.62 -10.22 0.80
N GLN A 121 18.38 -10.93 -0.05
CA GLN A 121 19.83 -10.78 -0.14
C GLN A 121 20.23 -9.35 -0.54
N LYS A 122 19.60 -8.77 -1.58
CA LYS A 122 19.83 -7.37 -2.01
C LYS A 122 19.51 -6.37 -0.90
N ARG A 123 18.39 -6.56 -0.20
CA ARG A 123 17.98 -5.72 0.94
C ARG A 123 18.98 -5.81 2.09
N ASN A 124 19.42 -7.02 2.42
CA ASN A 124 20.39 -7.27 3.48
C ASN A 124 21.76 -6.66 3.14
N ALA A 125 22.24 -6.83 1.90
CA ALA A 125 23.47 -6.21 1.41
C ALA A 125 23.42 -4.68 1.50
N THR A 126 22.29 -4.09 1.13
CA THR A 126 22.09 -2.63 1.26
C THR A 126 22.12 -2.20 2.73
N ARG A 127 21.48 -2.98 3.62
CA ARG A 127 21.44 -2.70 5.06
C ARG A 127 22.82 -2.81 5.71
N THR A 128 23.62 -3.81 5.33
CA THR A 128 24.98 -3.98 5.86
C THR A 128 25.89 -2.84 5.43
N VAL A 129 25.85 -2.42 4.15
CA VAL A 129 26.58 -1.25 3.66
C VAL A 129 26.19 0.02 4.42
N ARG A 130 24.89 0.28 4.59
CA ARG A 130 24.40 1.42 5.37
C ARG A 130 24.87 1.38 6.82
N ARG A 131 24.81 0.22 7.47
CA ARG A 131 25.24 0.02 8.86
C ARG A 131 26.74 0.29 9.00
N ARG A 132 27.56 -0.22 8.07
CA ARG A 132 29.01 0.04 8.04
C ARG A 132 29.31 1.53 7.88
N GLY A 133 28.69 2.20 6.91
CA GLY A 133 28.87 3.64 6.72
C GLY A 133 28.39 4.48 7.91
N ALA A 134 27.34 4.07 8.62
CA ALA A 134 26.91 4.72 9.86
C ALA A 134 27.94 4.55 10.99
N LEU A 135 28.52 3.35 11.12
CA LEU A 135 29.54 3.04 12.12
C LEU A 135 30.83 3.85 11.89
N GLU A 136 31.31 3.91 10.65
CA GLU A 136 32.52 4.70 10.31
C GLU A 136 32.31 6.20 10.58
N ARG A 137 31.13 6.75 10.25
CA ARG A 137 30.79 8.13 10.61
C ARG A 137 30.72 8.34 12.13
N ALA A 138 30.24 7.36 12.88
CA ALA A 138 30.20 7.43 14.34
C ALA A 138 31.61 7.42 14.95
N LYS A 139 32.50 6.55 14.45
CA LYS A 139 33.92 6.53 14.85
C LYS A 139 34.59 7.87 14.59
N ALA A 140 34.42 8.44 13.39
CA ALA A 140 35.00 9.73 13.04
C ALA A 140 34.51 10.87 13.95
N ARG A 141 33.22 10.89 14.31
CA ARG A 141 32.69 11.86 15.29
C ARG A 141 33.31 11.69 16.67
N ASN A 142 33.43 10.46 17.15
CA ASN A 142 34.05 10.20 18.46
C ASN A 142 35.53 10.61 18.47
N ALA A 143 36.29 10.28 17.43
CA ALA A 143 37.69 10.69 17.30
C ALA A 143 37.86 12.21 17.35
N ARG A 144 37.00 12.98 16.66
CA ARG A 144 36.98 14.45 16.73
C ARG A 144 36.68 14.98 18.13
N ARG A 145 35.71 14.38 18.83
CA ARG A 145 35.36 14.77 20.22
C ARG A 145 36.51 14.51 21.18
N LEU A 146 37.22 13.39 21.03
CA LEU A 146 38.38 13.04 21.83
C LEU A 146 39.55 14.02 21.57
N ALA A 147 39.86 14.30 20.31
CA ALA A 147 40.93 15.22 19.93
C ALA A 147 40.69 16.65 20.45
N GLY A 148 39.44 17.13 20.41
CA GLY A 148 39.07 18.44 20.96
C GLY A 148 39.07 18.51 22.50
N ARG A 149 39.11 17.37 23.19
CA ARG A 149 39.13 17.29 24.66
C ARG A 149 40.55 17.28 25.25
N THR A 150 41.54 16.96 24.44
CA THR A 150 42.98 16.96 24.81
C THR A 150 43.68 18.31 24.58
N GLN A 151 42.99 19.30 24.01
CA GLN A 151 43.54 20.66 23.76
C GLN A 151 43.10 21.72 24.80
N ASN A 152 42.27 21.34 25.77
CA ASN A 152 41.94 22.13 26.97
C ASN A 152 42.56 21.47 28.19
#